data_AF-A0A2D0KX14-F1
#
_entry.id   AF-A0A2D0KX14-F1
#
_cell.length_a   1.000
_cell.length_b   1.000
_cell.length_c   1.000
_cell.angle_alpha   90.00
_cell.angle_beta   90.00
_cell.angle_gamma   90.00
#
_symmetry.space_group_name_H-M   'P 1'
#
loop_
_entity.id
_entity.type
_entity.pdbx_description
1 polymer ?
#
loop_
_entity_poly.entity_id
_entity_poly.type
_entity_poly.pdbx_seq_one_letter_code
_entity_poly.pdbx_strand_id
1 'polypeptide(L)'
;MKTKKELLQNLLVMSLNEAVKQGHIDLNGQSPTNSNDKEQGYFITEIAGKPTVINWFDIGYDELRVSIWWDYFHDLHPGKIKSCLIPRYLSHQKHN
;
A
#
# COMPACT_ATOMS: atom_id res chain seq x y z
N MET A 1 19.93 8.79 -20.60
CA MET A 1 18.50 8.67 -20.28
C MET A 1 18.31 7.40 -19.47
N LYS A 2 17.59 7.42 -18.34
CA LYS A 2 17.37 6.21 -17.54
C LYS A 2 16.42 5.26 -18.26
N THR A 3 16.67 3.96 -18.13
CA THR A 3 15.75 2.92 -18.63
C THR A 3 14.53 2.81 -17.73
N LYS A 4 13.43 2.25 -18.25
CA LYS A 4 12.24 1.95 -17.44
C LYS A 4 12.57 1.09 -16.22
N LYS A 5 13.45 0.09 -16.39
CA LYS A 5 13.91 -0.77 -15.30
C LYS A 5 14.61 0.03 -14.20
N GLU A 6 15.54 0.91 -14.57
CA GLU A 6 16.26 1.77 -13.62
C GLU A 6 15.31 2.72 -12.89
N LEU A 7 14.29 3.25 -13.57
CA LEU A 7 13.28 4.10 -12.93
C LEU A 7 12.46 3.32 -11.90
N LEU A 8 12.00 2.11 -12.24
CA LEU A 8 11.27 1.25 -11.31
C LEU A 8 12.13 0.82 -10.12
N GLN A 9 13.41 0.50 -10.34
CA GLN A 9 14.35 0.18 -9.27
C GLN A 9 14.56 1.37 -8.32
N ASN A 10 14.76 2.58 -8.86
CA ASN A 10 14.89 3.78 -8.03
C ASN A 10 13.63 4.04 -7.22
N LEU A 11 12.45 3.85 -7.81
CA LEU A 11 11.18 3.99 -7.10
C LEU A 11 11.05 2.98 -5.95
N LEU A 12 11.43 1.72 -6.19
CA LEU A 12 11.44 0.67 -5.15
C LEU A 12 12.39 1.06 -4.01
N VAL A 13 13.62 1.47 -4.32
CA VAL A 13 14.62 1.87 -3.32
C VAL A 13 14.15 3.05 -2.49
N MET A 14 13.62 4.11 -3.13
CA MET A 14 13.09 5.27 -2.40
C MET A 14 11.95 4.87 -1.45
N SER A 15 11.05 4.01 -1.91
CA SER A 15 9.91 3.56 -1.11
C SER A 15 10.36 2.69 0.07
N LEU A 16 11.29 1.76 -0.16
CA LEU A 16 11.82 0.89 0.90
C LEU A 16 12.58 1.71 1.95
N ASN A 17 13.41 2.66 1.53
CA ASN A 17 14.11 3.57 2.44
C ASN A 17 13.14 4.35 3.32
N GLU A 18 12.02 4.83 2.75
CA GLU A 18 11.01 5.54 3.54
C GLU A 18 10.30 4.60 4.53
N ALA A 19 10.00 3.36 4.13
CA ALA A 19 9.39 2.38 5.03
C ALA A 19 10.30 2.02 6.22
N VAL A 20 11.59 1.82 5.97
CA VAL A 20 12.59 1.56 7.02
C VAL A 20 12.77 2.78 7.92
N LYS A 21 12.88 3.97 7.33
CA LYS A 21 13.02 5.24 8.08
C LYS A 21 11.84 5.51 9.02
N GLN A 22 10.62 5.14 8.61
CA GLN A 22 9.43 5.27 9.44
C GLN A 22 9.25 4.13 10.45
N GLY A 23 10.13 3.12 10.44
CA GLY A 23 10.07 1.97 11.35
C GLY A 23 9.00 0.95 11.00
N HIS A 24 8.47 0.95 9.76
CA HIS A 24 7.48 -0.03 9.30
C HIS A 24 8.10 -1.35 8.86
N ILE A 25 9.39 -1.33 8.49
CA ILE A 25 10.15 -2.52 8.07
C ILE A 25 11.50 -2.50 8.80
N ASP A 26 11.79 -3.57 9.54
CA ASP A 26 13.12 -3.80 10.11
C ASP A 26 13.91 -4.77 9.23
N LEU A 27 15.01 -4.29 8.64
CA LEU A 27 15.89 -5.10 7.79
C LEU A 27 16.86 -5.99 8.59
N ASN A 28 16.96 -5.79 9.91
CA ASN A 28 17.77 -6.63 10.80
C ASN A 28 16.93 -7.65 11.57
N GLY A 29 15.60 -7.63 11.36
CA GLY A 29 14.67 -8.60 11.91
C GLY A 29 14.84 -9.98 11.29
N GLN A 30 14.27 -10.99 11.95
CA GLN A 30 14.16 -12.34 11.42
C GLN A 30 12.69 -12.62 11.14
N SER A 31 12.44 -13.41 10.09
CA SER A 31 11.10 -13.92 9.85
C SER A 31 10.59 -14.68 11.08
N PRO A 32 9.32 -14.49 11.47
CA PRO A 32 8.71 -15.26 12.53
C PRO A 32 8.83 -16.75 12.24
N THR A 33 9.33 -17.51 13.20
CA THR A 33 9.47 -18.97 13.10
C THR A 33 8.11 -19.67 13.07
N ASN A 34 7.05 -18.99 13.50
CA ASN A 34 5.67 -19.47 13.47
C ASN A 34 4.91 -18.80 12.32
N SER A 35 4.33 -19.60 11.43
CA SER A 35 3.65 -19.16 10.21
C SER A 35 2.40 -18.31 10.42
N ASN A 36 1.87 -18.23 11.64
CA ASN A 36 0.68 -17.43 11.97
C ASN A 36 1.00 -15.95 12.21
N ASP A 37 2.28 -15.60 12.38
CA ASP A 37 2.72 -14.24 12.73
C ASP A 37 3.37 -13.50 11.55
N LYS A 38 3.13 -13.94 10.30
CA LYS A 38 3.70 -13.30 9.10
C LYS A 38 3.43 -11.80 9.12
N GLU A 39 4.51 -11.02 9.24
CA GLU A 39 4.41 -9.58 9.34
C GLU A 39 3.98 -9.00 7.99
N GLN A 40 2.86 -8.29 8.00
CA GLN A 40 2.32 -7.67 6.81
C GLN A 40 1.80 -6.28 7.17
N GLY A 41 1.90 -5.37 6.22
CA GLY A 41 1.46 -4.02 6.43
C GLY A 41 1.34 -3.23 5.15
N TYR A 42 0.72 -2.08 5.29
CA TYR A 42 0.75 -1.05 4.28
C TYR A 42 0.67 0.32 4.94
N PHE A 43 1.21 1.33 4.26
CA PHE A 43 0.95 2.72 4.59
C PHE A 43 0.92 3.56 3.32
N ILE A 44 0.35 4.76 3.45
CA ILE A 44 0.24 5.76 2.39
C ILE A 44 1.23 6.87 2.71
N THR A 45 2.03 7.26 1.72
CA THR A 45 3.00 8.34 1.83
C THR A 45 3.16 9.05 0.49
N GLU A 46 4.07 10.00 0.42
CA GLU A 46 4.48 10.66 -0.82
C GLU A 46 5.89 10.21 -1.22
N ILE A 47 6.05 9.73 -2.46
CA ILE A 47 7.36 9.39 -3.04
C ILE A 47 7.52 10.15 -4.34
N ALA A 48 8.58 10.94 -4.45
CA ALA A 48 8.86 11.80 -5.60
C ALA A 48 7.66 12.70 -5.99
N GLY A 49 6.98 13.30 -4.99
CA GLY A 49 5.88 14.23 -5.21
C GLY A 49 4.54 13.59 -5.57
N LYS A 50 4.42 12.25 -5.52
CA LYS A 50 3.20 11.53 -5.88
C LYS A 50 2.67 10.66 -4.73
N PRO A 51 1.34 10.57 -4.58
CA PRO A 51 0.74 9.69 -3.58
C PRO A 51 1.10 8.24 -3.90
N THR A 52 1.59 7.55 -2.87
CA THR A 52 2.17 6.23 -3.01
C THR A 52 1.68 5.33 -1.89
N VAL A 53 1.22 4.13 -2.26
CA VAL A 53 0.95 3.06 -1.29
C VAL A 53 2.13 2.11 -1.31
N ILE A 54 2.69 1.86 -0.13
CA ILE A 54 3.73 0.87 0.09
C ILE A 54 3.10 -0.26 0.87
N ASN A 55 3.17 -1.47 0.35
CA ASN A 55 2.72 -2.68 1.04
C ASN A 55 3.82 -3.73 1.07
N TRP A 56 3.86 -4.49 2.15
CA TRP A 56 4.82 -5.57 2.32
C TRP A 56 4.17 -6.76 3.00
N PHE A 57 4.80 -7.91 2.77
CA PHE A 57 4.42 -9.18 3.35
C PHE A 57 5.66 -10.04 3.50
N ASP A 58 5.93 -10.47 4.73
CA ASP A 58 6.94 -11.48 5.02
C ASP A 58 6.49 -12.84 4.43
N ILE A 59 7.27 -13.36 3.48
CA ILE A 59 6.97 -14.66 2.86
C ILE A 59 7.61 -15.84 3.61
N GLY A 60 8.39 -15.57 4.66
CA GLY A 60 9.20 -16.50 5.43
C GLY A 60 10.64 -16.55 4.93
N TYR A 61 11.51 -17.22 5.67
CA TYR A 61 12.94 -17.41 5.32
C TYR A 61 13.71 -16.09 5.15
N ASP A 62 13.37 -15.07 5.93
CA ASP A 62 13.94 -13.72 5.86
C ASP A 62 13.74 -13.04 4.49
N GLU A 63 12.74 -13.51 3.74
CA GLU A 63 12.36 -12.93 2.44
C GLU A 63 11.14 -12.02 2.59
N LEU A 64 11.27 -10.80 2.06
CA LEU A 64 10.22 -9.79 2.07
C LEU A 64 9.69 -9.54 0.66
N ARG A 65 8.38 -9.65 0.48
CA ARG A 65 7.70 -9.16 -0.73
C ARG A 65 7.23 -7.74 -0.49
N VAL A 66 7.57 -6.84 -1.41
CA VAL A 66 7.12 -5.43 -1.38
C VAL A 66 6.43 -5.08 -2.69
N SER A 67 5.28 -4.39 -2.62
CA SER A 67 4.64 -3.81 -3.80
C SER A 67 4.42 -2.31 -3.60
N ILE A 68 4.67 -1.54 -4.66
CA ILE A 68 4.56 -0.09 -4.68
C ILE A 68 3.47 0.31 -5.66
N TRP A 69 2.45 1.02 -5.19
CA TRP A 69 1.44 1.63 -6.06
C TRP A 69 1.70 3.14 -6.10
N TRP A 70 2.33 3.60 -7.17
CA TRP A 70 2.80 4.98 -7.33
C TRP A 70 1.84 5.80 -8.20
N ASP A 71 1.64 7.07 -7.82
CA ASP A 71 0.61 7.95 -8.39
C ASP A 71 -0.81 7.36 -8.25
N TYR A 72 -1.03 6.65 -7.13
CA TYR A 72 -2.28 5.95 -6.85
C TYR A 72 -3.20 6.79 -5.95
N PHE A 73 -4.39 7.11 -6.47
CA PHE A 73 -5.44 7.79 -5.72
C PHE A 73 -6.52 6.79 -5.31
N HIS A 74 -6.60 6.49 -4.02
CA HIS A 74 -7.50 5.49 -3.49
C HIS A 74 -8.99 5.80 -3.73
N ASP A 75 -9.34 7.08 -3.84
CA ASP A 75 -10.72 7.53 -4.11
C ASP A 75 -11.20 7.20 -5.53
N LEU A 76 -10.26 6.94 -6.46
CA LEU A 76 -10.57 6.53 -7.82
C LEU A 76 -10.80 5.01 -7.93
N HIS A 77 -10.71 4.26 -6.81
CA HIS A 77 -10.97 2.83 -6.83
C HIS A 77 -12.45 2.55 -7.19
N PRO A 78 -12.75 1.75 -8.23
CA PRO A 78 -14.11 1.52 -8.72
C PRO A 78 -15.10 1.03 -7.65
N GLY A 79 -14.60 0.30 -6.64
CA GLY A 79 -15.40 -0.17 -5.50
C GLY A 79 -15.83 0.92 -4.52
N LYS A 80 -15.09 2.04 -4.43
CA LYS A 80 -15.41 3.19 -3.56
C LYS A 80 -16.30 4.23 -4.23
N ILE A 81 -16.25 4.33 -5.56
CA ILE A 81 -17.14 5.20 -6.34
C ILE A 81 -18.62 4.82 -6.11
N LYS A 82 -18.91 3.52 -5.90
CA LYS A 82 -20.29 3.04 -5.64
C LYS A 82 -20.85 3.41 -4.27
N SER A 83 -20.02 3.56 -3.23
CA SER A 83 -20.50 3.89 -1.88
C SER A 83 -20.67 5.38 -1.64
N CYS A 84 -19.95 6.22 -2.39
CA CYS A 84 -20.07 7.69 -2.31
C CYS A 84 -21.28 8.23 -3.11
N LEU A 85 -21.82 7.45 -4.05
CA LEU A 85 -22.92 7.86 -4.95
C LEU A 85 -24.31 7.34 -4.59
N ILE A 86 -24.56 6.96 -3.33
CA ILE A 86 -25.94 6.77 -2.84
C ILE A 86 -26.32 7.96 -1.96
N PRO A 87 -26.99 9.00 -2.52
CA PRO A 87 -27.68 9.98 -1.69
C PRO A 87 -28.64 9.24 -0.76
N ARG A 88 -28.67 9.63 0.53
CA ARG A 88 -29.62 9.17 1.56
C ARG A 88 -31.08 9.58 1.26
N TYR A 89 -31.58 9.35 0.05
CA TYR A 89 -32.91 9.77 -0.43
C TYR A 89 -33.92 8.62 -0.54
N LEU A 90 -33.77 7.56 0.24
CA LEU A 90 -34.74 6.45 0.28
C LEU A 90 -35.15 6.08 1.72
N SER A 91 -35.36 7.07 2.59
CA SER A 91 -35.90 6.83 3.94
C SER A 91 -37.34 7.34 4.14
N HIS A 92 -38.02 7.93 3.16
CA HIS A 92 -39.37 8.50 3.34
C HIS A 92 -40.33 8.15 2.19
N GLN A 93 -40.69 6.88 2.03
CA GLN A 93 -41.96 6.49 1.36
C GLN A 93 -42.34 5.05 1.78
N LYS A 94 -42.83 4.87 3.01
CA LYS A 94 -43.74 3.76 3.36
C LYS A 94 -44.76 4.26 4.39
N HIS A 95 -45.72 5.04 3.91
CA HIS A 95 -47.06 5.13 4.49
C HIS A 95 -48.06 5.04 3.34
N ASN A 96 -48.65 3.85 3.20
CA ASN A 96 -50.06 3.61 2.91
C ASN A 96 -50.29 2.10 2.90
#